data_AF-A0A7C4Y3U2-F1
#
_entry.id   AF-A0A7C4Y3U2-F1
#
_cell.length_a   1.000
_cell.length_b   1.000
_cell.length_c   1.000
_cell.angle_alpha   90.00
_cell.angle_beta   90.00
_cell.angle_gamma   90.00
#
_symmetry.space_group_name_H-M   'P 1'
#
loop_
_entity.id
_entity.type
_entity.pdbx_description
1 polymer ?
#
loop_
_entity_poly.entity_id
_entity_poly.type
_entity_poly.pdbx_seq_one_letter_code
_entity_poly.pdbx_strand_id
1 'polypeptide(L)' 'MVKRCVYCKAELDEKSLIDVCKRCGIAVWGEKMFNAILKNMESAKDEGIYDQGSLSTKSFKLSDKFSSV' A
#
# COMPACT_ATOMS: atom_id res chain seq x y z
N MET A 1 -12.79 10.33 6.83
CA MET A 1 -11.42 10.87 6.94
C MET A 1 -10.92 11.05 5.52
N VAL A 2 -10.55 12.26 5.12
CA VAL A 2 -10.26 12.54 3.69
C VAL A 2 -8.97 11.84 3.27
N LYS A 3 -9.06 10.86 2.35
CA LYS A 3 -7.88 10.25 1.73
C LYS A 3 -7.25 11.23 0.75
N ARG A 4 -5.92 11.22 0.64
CA ARG A 4 -5.18 12.10 -0.27
C ARG A 4 -4.12 11.34 -1.01
N CYS A 5 -3.94 11.68 -2.29
CA CYS A 5 -2.88 11.11 -3.11
C CYS A 5 -1.51 11.43 -2.50
N VAL A 6 -0.67 10.43 -2.28
CA VAL A 6 0.68 10.62 -1.68
C VAL A 6 1.56 11.53 -2.53
N TYR A 7 1.34 11.56 -3.85
CA TYR A 7 2.11 12.37 -4.80
C TYR A 7 1.59 13.79 -4.92
N CYS A 8 0.36 13.97 -5.43
CA CYS A 8 -0.15 15.30 -5.77
C CYS A 8 -1.07 15.92 -4.71
N LYS A 9 -1.27 15.22 -3.57
CA LYS A 9 -2.12 15.64 -2.45
C LYS A 9 -3.59 15.92 -2.80
N ALA A 10 -4.02 15.56 -4.02
CA ALA A 10 -5.42 15.64 -4.43
C ALA A 10 -6.28 14.74 -3.56
N GLU A 11 -7.50 15.18 -3.28
CA GLU A 11 -8.48 14.38 -2.54
C GLU A 11 -8.83 13.11 -3.30
N LEU A 12 -8.93 12.02 -2.56
CA LEU A 12 -9.32 10.70 -3.03
C LEU A 12 -10.64 10.31 -2.39
N ASP A 13 -11.41 9.49 -3.10
CA ASP A 13 -12.60 8.86 -2.56
C ASP A 13 -12.24 8.03 -1.31
N GLU A 14 -13.06 8.08 -0.28
CA GLU A 14 -12.83 7.31 0.96
C GLU A 14 -12.81 5.79 0.69
N LYS A 15 -13.52 5.33 -0.35
CA LYS A 15 -13.55 3.94 -0.82
C LYS A 15 -12.32 3.55 -1.63
N SER A 16 -11.43 4.48 -1.97
CA SER A 16 -10.21 4.17 -2.71
C SER A 16 -9.32 3.21 -1.91
N LEU A 17 -8.88 2.13 -2.54
CA LEU A 17 -8.07 1.09 -1.88
C LEU A 17 -6.60 1.48 -1.73
N ILE A 18 -6.16 2.51 -2.44
CA ILE A 18 -4.77 2.98 -2.46
C ILE A 18 -4.72 4.50 -2.34
N ASP A 19 -3.65 5.01 -1.75
CA ASP A 19 -3.44 6.45 -1.59
C ASP A 19 -2.79 7.10 -2.83
N VAL A 20 -3.21 6.71 -4.04
CA VAL A 20 -2.67 7.22 -5.30
C VAL A 20 -3.79 7.52 -6.29
N CYS A 21 -3.85 8.75 -6.80
CA CYS A 21 -4.82 9.12 -7.82
C CYS A 21 -4.47 8.48 -9.17
N LYS A 22 -5.48 8.25 -10.02
CA LYS A 22 -5.31 7.64 -11.35
C LYS A 22 -4.21 8.31 -12.18
N ARG A 23 -4.18 9.64 -12.21
CA ARG A 23 -3.16 10.40 -12.96
C ARG A 23 -1.74 10.09 -12.48
N CYS A 24 -1.51 10.11 -11.18
CA CYS A 24 -0.19 9.84 -10.61
C CYS A 24 0.20 8.37 -10.74
N GLY A 25 -0.74 7.46 -10.52
CA GLY A 25 -0.49 6.02 -10.66
C GLY A 25 -0.10 5.63 -12.09
N ILE A 26 -0.82 6.17 -13.09
CA ILE A 26 -0.47 5.99 -14.50
C ILE A 26 0.89 6.62 -14.81
N ALA A 27 1.20 7.80 -14.27
CA ALA A 27 2.49 8.46 -14.52
C ALA A 27 3.68 7.68 -13.94
N VAL A 28 3.52 7.01 -12.78
CA VAL A 28 4.60 6.28 -12.11
C VAL A 28 4.75 4.85 -12.64
N TRP A 29 3.63 4.14 -12.86
CA TRP A 29 3.64 2.71 -13.18
C TRP A 29 3.19 2.39 -14.61
N GLY A 30 2.60 3.34 -15.32
CA GLY A 30 1.89 3.09 -16.58
C GLY A 30 0.49 2.52 -16.36
N GLU A 31 -0.36 2.65 -17.38
CA GLU A 31 -1.78 2.27 -17.30
C GLU A 31 -1.99 0.78 -16.99
N LYS A 32 -1.26 -0.10 -17.68
CA LYS A 32 -1.39 -1.56 -17.49
C LYS A 32 -1.06 -1.99 -16.06
N MET A 33 0.04 -1.49 -15.51
CA MET A 33 0.48 -1.85 -14.17
C MET A 33 -0.44 -1.24 -13.11
N PHE A 34 -0.85 0.02 -13.29
CA PHE A 34 -1.79 0.67 -12.37
C PHE A 34 -3.12 -0.09 -12.28
N ASN A 35 -3.66 -0.53 -13.42
CA ASN A 35 -4.88 -1.32 -13.45
C ASN A 35 -4.69 -2.71 -12.80
N ALA A 36 -3.53 -3.33 -12.96
CA ALA A 36 -3.22 -4.59 -12.29
C ALA A 36 -3.14 -4.42 -10.76
N ILE A 37 -2.51 -3.34 -10.28
CA ILE A 37 -2.46 -3.01 -8.84
C ILE A 37 -3.87 -2.83 -8.29
N LEU A 38 -4.73 -2.04 -8.96
CA LEU A 38 -6.11 -1.84 -8.52
C LEU A 38 -6.88 -3.16 -8.45
N LYS A 39 -6.79 -3.99 -9.50
CA LYS A 39 -7.45 -5.30 -9.54
C LYS A 39 -6.97 -6.21 -8.41
N ASN A 40 -5.66 -6.27 -8.17
CA ASN A 40 -5.11 -7.11 -7.10
C ASN A 40 -5.56 -6.63 -5.71
N MET A 41 -5.65 -5.32 -5.50
CA MET A 41 -6.14 -4.75 -4.23
C MET A 41 -7.65 -5.02 -4.03
N GLU A 42 -8.44 -4.97 -5.10
CA GLU A 42 -9.87 -5.33 -5.06
C GLU A 42 -10.04 -6.82 -4.70
N SER A 43 -9.31 -7.71 -5.38
CA SER A 43 -9.35 -9.15 -5.07
C SER A 43 -8.89 -9.44 -3.64
N ALA A 44 -7.83 -8.81 -3.16
CA ALA A 44 -7.35 -9.00 -1.78
C ALA A 44 -8.36 -8.52 -0.72
N LYS A 45 -9.12 -7.45 -1.02
CA LYS A 45 -10.20 -6.97 -0.16
C LYS A 45 -11.33 -7.99 -0.06
N ASP A 46 -11.73 -8.57 -1.19
CA ASP A 46 -12.82 -9.55 -1.24
C ASP A 46 -12.43 -10.88 -0.58
N GLU A 47 -11.16 -11.28 -0.68
CA GLU A 47 -10.62 -12.49 -0.06
C GLU A 47 -10.34 -12.32 1.46
N GLY A 48 -10.38 -11.09 1.97
CA GLY A 48 -10.04 -10.78 3.37
C GLY A 48 -8.54 -10.92 3.68
N ILE A 49 -7.70 -11.10 2.66
CA ILE A 49 -6.23 -11.22 2.75
C ILE A 49 -5.61 -9.84 2.51
N TYR A 50 -5.96 -8.86 3.34
CA TYR A 50 -5.36 -7.52 3.32
C TYR A 50 -4.16 -7.42 4.27
N ASP A 51 -3.28 -8.42 4.30
CA ASP A 51 -2.06 -8.33 5.12
C ASP A 51 -0.97 -7.52 4.41
N GLN A 52 -1.13 -6.19 4.39
CA GLN A 52 -0.05 -5.28 4.06
C GLN A 52 0.80 -5.04 5.32
N GLY A 53 1.36 -6.13 5.86
CA GLY A 53 2.30 -6.17 6.97
C GLY A 53 2.09 -5.04 7.98
N SER A 54 1.13 -5.21 8.88
CA SER A 54 0.98 -4.30 10.01
C SER A 54 2.32 -4.16 10.73
N LEU A 55 3.00 -3.02 10.57
CA LEU A 55 4.06 -2.59 11.48
C LEU A 55 3.41 -2.16 12.80
N SER A 56 2.65 -3.07 13.43
CA SER A 56 2.28 -2.92 14.83
C SER A 56 3.60 -2.92 15.59
N THR A 57 3.79 -1.85 16.34
CA THR A 57 4.93 -1.57 17.20
C THR A 57 5.26 -2.76 18.10
N LYS A 58 6.11 -3.66 17.63
CA LYS A 58 6.96 -4.48 18.49
C LYS A 58 8.38 -4.17 18.08
N SER A 59 9.02 -3.32 18.88
CA SER A 59 10.47 -3.10 18.83
C SER A 59 11.15 -4.47 18.87
N PHE A 60 11.55 -4.98 17.71
CA PHE A 60 12.36 -6.18 17.62
C PHE A 60 13.75 -5.78 18.12
N LYS A 61 14.07 -6.13 19.37
CA LYS A 61 15.42 -5.93 19.89
C LYS A 61 16.37 -6.77 19.04
N LEU A 62 17.11 -6.06 18.18
CA LEU A 62 18.14 -6.59 17.31
C LEU A 62 19.41 -6.88 18.13
N SER A 63 19.36 -7.77 19.12
CA SER A 63 20.53 -8.10 19.96
C SER A 63 20.98 -9.56 19.97
N ASP A 64 20.20 -10.53 19.47
CA ASP A 64 20.51 -11.94 19.76
C ASP A 64 20.97 -12.78 18.55
N LYS A 65 21.66 -12.18 17.56
CA LYS A 65 22.20 -12.95 16.42
C LYS A 65 23.64 -12.63 15.99
N PHE A 66 24.46 -12.17 16.92
CA PHE A 66 25.92 -12.13 16.77
C PHE A 66 26.59 -12.81 17.97
N SER A 67 26.34 -14.11 18.13
CA SER A 67 27.21 -14.95 18.96
C SER A 67 27.15 -16.39 18.47
N SER A 68 27.75 -16.63 17.30
CA SER A 68 28.33 -17.92 16.91
C SER A 68 29.17 -17.71 15.64
N VAL A 69 30.30 -17.02 15.81
CA VAL A 69 31.51 -17.28 15.03
C VAL A 69 32.52 -17.85 16.00
#